data_AF-A0A972RG59-F1
#
_entry.id   AF-A0A972RG59-F1
#
_cell.length_a   1.000
_cell.length_b   1.000
_cell.length_c   1.000
_cell.angle_alpha   90.00
_cell.angle_beta   90.00
_cell.angle_gamma   90.00
#
_symmetry.space_group_name_H-M   'P 1'
#
loop_
_entity.id
_entity.type
_entity.pdbx_description
1 polymer ?
#
loop_
_entity_poly.entity_id
_entity_poly.type
_entity_poly.pdbx_seq_one_letter_code
_entity_poly.pdbx_strand_id
1 'polypeptide(L)'
;MPKQSLNTHLRQYYEEKHASPKKLAQLVAMAEITAPKAYGEKNKTTNNTPTFWQYLRPPLALGLALAAMIALFFFQPRTDITQSVGKEIVLNHNKRLALEFTSQSYTHLENQMSKLDFTLIHSKEVDLKNFQLLGARYCSIQGELAAQLRLEDKAGRSYTLYQSPVTDDLLKVKSGERVQDGLRLKLWQEAGLFFGLVGPLD
;
A
#
# COMPACT_ATOMS: atom_id res chain seq x y z
N MET A 1 -30.35 -27.82 -6.52
CA MET A 1 -30.14 -26.35 -6.50
C MET A 1 -29.14 -25.99 -7.59
N PRO A 2 -29.52 -25.35 -8.69
CA PRO A 2 -28.61 -25.12 -9.80
C PRO A 2 -27.82 -23.82 -9.60
N LYS A 3 -26.50 -23.90 -9.79
CA LYS A 3 -25.55 -22.78 -9.82
C LYS A 3 -25.84 -21.89 -11.03
N GLN A 4 -26.46 -20.73 -10.81
CA GLN A 4 -26.44 -19.66 -11.80
C GLN A 4 -25.00 -19.18 -11.97
N SER A 5 -24.48 -19.26 -13.20
CA SER A 5 -23.09 -18.94 -13.51
C SER A 5 -22.84 -17.43 -13.44
N LEU A 6 -21.78 -17.06 -12.73
CA LEU A 6 -21.22 -15.71 -12.57
C LEU A 6 -21.20 -14.85 -13.85
N ASN A 7 -21.12 -15.50 -15.02
CA ASN A 7 -21.17 -14.87 -16.33
C ASN A 7 -22.45 -14.08 -16.61
N THR A 8 -23.60 -14.48 -16.07
CA THR A 8 -24.88 -13.80 -16.34
C THR A 8 -24.93 -12.43 -15.66
N HIS A 9 -24.43 -12.34 -14.42
CA HIS A 9 -24.37 -11.08 -13.67
C HIS A 9 -23.31 -10.12 -14.23
N LEU A 10 -22.16 -10.64 -14.65
CA LEU A 10 -21.15 -9.80 -15.32
C LEU A 10 -21.68 -9.23 -16.63
N ARG A 11 -22.38 -10.04 -17.42
CA ARG A 11 -22.94 -9.60 -18.70
C ARG A 11 -24.02 -8.54 -18.53
N GLN A 12 -24.93 -8.69 -17.55
CA GLN A 12 -25.91 -7.65 -17.22
C GLN A 12 -25.25 -6.36 -16.70
N TYR A 13 -24.22 -6.46 -15.86
CA TYR A 13 -23.51 -5.30 -15.31
C TYR A 13 -22.79 -4.48 -16.40
N TYR A 14 -22.28 -5.12 -17.45
CA TYR A 14 -21.64 -4.44 -18.58
C TYR A 14 -22.63 -3.96 -19.65
N GLU A 15 -23.79 -4.60 -19.80
CA GLU A 15 -24.89 -4.10 -20.66
C GLU A 15 -25.49 -2.81 -20.08
N GLU A 16 -25.64 -2.71 -18.75
CA GLU A 16 -26.21 -1.54 -18.07
C GLU A 16 -25.28 -0.32 -18.09
N LYS A 17 -23.96 -0.55 -18.24
CA LYS A 17 -22.92 0.49 -18.32
C LYS A 17 -22.56 0.77 -19.78
N HIS A 18 -23.50 1.26 -20.57
CA HIS A 18 -23.23 1.74 -21.93
C HIS A 18 -22.14 2.83 -21.93
N ALA A 19 -21.00 2.55 -22.59
CA ALA A 19 -20.13 3.62 -23.04
C ALA A 19 -20.90 4.43 -24.09
N SER A 20 -21.09 5.74 -23.83
CA SER A 20 -21.83 6.65 -24.71
C SER A 20 -21.41 6.44 -26.18
N PRO A 21 -22.36 6.33 -27.14
CA PRO A 21 -22.05 6.16 -28.56
C PRO A 21 -21.06 7.20 -29.08
N LYS A 22 -21.07 8.41 -28.50
CA LYS A 22 -20.09 9.46 -28.78
C LYS A 22 -18.65 9.10 -28.40
N LYS A 23 -18.42 8.41 -27.28
CA LYS A 23 -17.08 7.98 -26.85
C LYS A 23 -16.54 6.87 -27.74
N LEU A 24 -17.40 5.94 -28.16
CA LEU A 24 -17.02 4.90 -29.11
C LEU A 24 -16.69 5.49 -30.48
N ALA A 25 -17.52 6.42 -30.98
CA ALA A 25 -17.23 7.15 -32.21
C ALA A 25 -15.95 7.97 -32.12
N GLN A 26 -15.64 8.57 -30.96
CA GLN A 26 -14.39 9.28 -30.72
C GLN A 26 -13.17 8.35 -30.75
N LEU A 27 -13.27 7.16 -30.17
CA LEU A 27 -12.20 6.17 -30.20
C LEU A 27 -11.96 5.63 -31.61
N VAL A 28 -13.03 5.40 -32.39
CA VAL A 28 -12.92 5.01 -33.80
C VAL A 28 -12.30 6.14 -34.63
N ALA A 29 -12.74 7.39 -34.44
CA ALA A 29 -12.16 8.53 -35.13
C ALA A 29 -10.68 8.74 -34.76
N MET A 30 -10.29 8.56 -33.50
CA MET A 30 -8.89 8.61 -33.08
C MET A 30 -8.04 7.47 -33.68
N ALA A 31 -8.62 6.28 -33.82
CA ALA A 31 -7.97 5.16 -34.50
C ALA A 31 -7.80 5.42 -36.01
N GLU A 32 -8.79 6.04 -36.67
CA GLU A 32 -8.72 6.40 -38.08
C GLU A 32 -7.74 7.55 -38.36
N ILE A 33 -7.59 8.52 -37.43
CA ILE A 33 -6.61 9.63 -37.55
C ILE A 33 -5.16 9.13 -37.48
N THR A 34 -4.92 7.92 -36.95
CA THR A 34 -3.57 7.33 -36.83
C THR A 34 -3.17 6.53 -38.07
N ALA A 35 -4.07 6.31 -39.04
CA ALA A 35 -3.73 5.69 -40.32
C ALA A 35 -3.30 6.79 -41.33
N PRO A 36 -2.06 6.78 -41.86
CA PRO A 36 -1.68 7.73 -42.89
C PRO A 36 -2.46 7.42 -44.18
N LYS A 37 -3.38 8.31 -44.57
CA LYS A 37 -3.99 8.30 -45.91
C LYS A 37 -2.96 8.82 -46.91
N ALA A 38 -2.37 7.90 -47.67
CA ALA A 38 -1.72 8.22 -48.93
C ALA A 38 -2.80 8.60 -49.96
N TYR A 39 -2.87 9.88 -50.33
CA TYR A 39 -3.55 10.32 -51.54
C TYR A 39 -2.53 11.02 -52.44
N GLY A 40 -2.34 10.48 -53.64
CA GLY A 40 -1.25 10.83 -54.54
C GLY A 40 -1.47 12.16 -55.25
N GLU A 41 -0.35 12.84 -55.49
CA GLU A 41 -0.23 13.81 -56.57
C GLU A 41 0.97 13.40 -57.45
N LYS A 42 0.72 13.33 -58.75
CA LYS A 42 1.65 12.87 -59.78
C LYS A 42 2.83 13.82 -59.88
N ASN A 43 4.05 13.29 -59.83
CA ASN A 43 5.16 13.82 -60.62
C ASN A 43 6.12 12.70 -61.02
N LYS A 44 6.38 12.62 -62.33
CA LYS A 44 7.38 11.73 -62.92
C LYS A 44 8.77 12.29 -62.61
N THR A 45 9.56 11.54 -61.86
CA THR A 45 11.02 11.58 -61.99
C THR A 45 11.58 10.23 -61.60
N THR A 46 12.21 9.60 -62.57
CA THR A 46 13.02 8.39 -62.44
C THR A 46 14.09 8.60 -61.38
N ASN A 47 14.32 7.62 -60.50
CA ASN A 47 15.64 7.18 -60.05
C ASN A 47 15.50 5.92 -59.20
N ASN A 48 16.06 4.83 -59.72
CA ASN A 48 16.12 3.52 -59.08
C ASN A 48 17.00 3.58 -57.83
N THR A 49 16.40 3.39 -56.66
CA THR A 49 17.15 2.94 -55.47
C THR A 49 16.49 1.66 -54.96
N PRO A 50 17.27 0.60 -54.68
CA PRO A 50 16.71 -0.70 -54.36
C PRO A 50 16.07 -0.70 -52.97
N THR A 51 14.83 -1.15 -52.94
CA THR A 51 13.86 -1.28 -51.84
C THR A 51 14.26 -2.25 -50.71
N PHE A 52 15.56 -2.50 -50.50
CA PHE A 52 16.05 -3.42 -49.46
C PHE A 52 16.32 -2.72 -48.11
N TRP A 53 16.59 -1.41 -48.11
CA TRP A 53 16.98 -0.67 -46.88
C TRP A 53 15.80 -0.18 -46.02
N GLN A 54 14.56 -0.35 -46.47
CA GLN A 54 13.38 0.13 -45.75
C GLN A 54 12.75 -0.90 -44.79
N TYR A 55 13.18 -2.16 -44.86
CA TYR A 55 12.68 -3.24 -43.98
C TYR A 55 13.59 -3.55 -42.78
N LEU A 56 14.73 -2.85 -42.63
CA LEU A 56 15.68 -3.10 -41.54
C LEU A 56 15.45 -2.23 -40.28
N ARG A 57 14.32 -1.52 -40.14
CA ARG A 57 14.14 -0.51 -39.07
C ARG A 57 12.96 -0.63 -38.07
N PRO A 58 12.01 -1.59 -38.10
CA PRO A 58 11.02 -1.67 -37.02
C PRO A 58 11.19 -2.76 -35.92
N PRO A 59 12.23 -3.63 -35.83
CA PRO A 59 12.32 -4.54 -34.67
C PRO A 59 13.02 -3.94 -33.43
N LEU A 60 13.74 -2.83 -33.57
CA LEU A 60 14.54 -2.25 -32.46
C LEU A 60 13.71 -1.44 -31.46
N ALA A 61 12.70 -0.70 -31.92
CA ALA A 61 11.91 0.18 -31.04
C ALA A 61 11.00 -0.62 -30.07
N LEU A 62 10.45 -1.75 -30.53
CA LEU A 62 9.60 -2.60 -29.69
C LEU A 62 10.42 -3.35 -28.62
N GLY A 63 11.62 -3.81 -28.98
CA GLY A 63 12.55 -4.45 -28.05
C GLY A 63 13.05 -3.50 -26.96
N LEU A 64 13.36 -2.25 -27.32
CA LEU A 64 13.76 -1.22 -26.35
C LEU A 64 12.64 -0.84 -25.37
N ALA A 65 11.39 -0.74 -25.83
CA ALA A 65 10.25 -0.46 -24.96
C ALA A 65 9.98 -1.61 -23.98
N LEU A 66 10.07 -2.87 -24.44
CA LEU A 66 9.92 -4.04 -23.58
C LEU A 66 11.07 -4.16 -22.56
N ALA A 67 12.30 -3.94 -22.99
CA ALA A 67 13.47 -3.93 -22.11
C ALA A 67 13.39 -2.80 -21.07
N ALA A 68 12.88 -1.62 -21.43
CA ALA A 68 12.66 -0.52 -20.50
C ALA A 68 11.55 -0.84 -19.47
N MET A 69 10.45 -1.49 -19.88
CA MET A 69 9.43 -1.95 -18.93
C MET A 69 9.95 -3.02 -17.98
N ILE A 70 10.74 -3.98 -18.48
CA ILE A 70 11.39 -5.00 -17.68
C ILE A 70 12.38 -4.34 -16.71
N ALA A 71 13.20 -3.41 -17.18
CA ALA A 71 14.12 -2.67 -16.32
C ALA A 71 13.36 -1.89 -15.24
N LEU A 72 12.30 -1.16 -15.58
CA LEU A 72 11.48 -0.43 -14.59
C LEU A 72 10.87 -1.36 -13.53
N PHE A 73 10.51 -2.59 -13.91
CA PHE A 73 10.01 -3.59 -12.97
C PHE A 73 11.10 -4.12 -12.03
N PHE A 74 12.29 -4.46 -12.54
CA PHE A 74 13.40 -4.99 -11.74
C PHE A 74 14.16 -3.92 -10.94
N PHE A 75 14.16 -2.68 -11.41
CA PHE A 75 14.81 -1.54 -10.76
C PHE A 75 13.85 -0.70 -9.91
N GLN A 76 12.67 -1.23 -9.53
CA GLN A 76 11.87 -0.53 -8.53
C GLN A 76 12.68 -0.39 -7.23
N PRO A 77 12.81 0.82 -6.69
CA PRO A 77 13.54 1.03 -5.44
C PRO A 77 12.87 0.20 -4.35
N ARG A 78 13.64 -0.67 -3.70
CA ARG A 78 13.18 -1.43 -2.54
C ARG A 78 12.74 -0.41 -1.49
N THR A 79 11.44 -0.41 -1.15
CA THR A 79 10.92 0.45 -0.10
C THR A 79 11.60 0.10 1.21
N ASP A 80 12.14 1.09 1.92
CA ASP A 80 12.73 0.88 3.25
C ASP A 80 11.66 0.23 4.15
N ILE A 81 11.98 -0.93 4.73
CA ILE A 81 11.09 -1.66 5.65
C ILE A 81 10.60 -0.76 6.78
N THR A 82 11.47 0.14 7.25
CA THR A 82 11.16 1.13 8.28
C THR A 82 10.03 2.05 7.85
N GLN A 83 10.05 2.48 6.58
CA GLN A 83 9.01 3.34 6.01
C GLN A 83 7.71 2.55 5.77
N SER A 84 7.81 1.30 5.33
CA SER A 84 6.64 0.42 5.12
C SER A 84 5.90 0.17 6.44
N VAL A 85 6.62 -0.26 7.47
CA VAL A 85 6.09 -0.49 8.83
C VAL A 85 5.52 0.80 9.42
N GLY A 86 6.22 1.92 9.27
CA GLY A 86 5.69 3.22 9.71
C GLY A 86 4.37 3.57 9.04
N LYS A 87 4.25 3.34 7.73
CA LYS A 87 2.99 3.58 6.97
C LYS A 87 1.86 2.70 7.47
N GLU A 88 2.13 1.42 7.71
CA GLU A 88 1.15 0.50 8.27
C GLU A 88 0.63 0.99 9.63
N ILE A 89 1.53 1.35 10.55
CA ILE A 89 1.21 1.84 11.89
C ILE A 89 0.35 3.11 11.84
N VAL A 90 0.75 4.08 11.02
CA VAL A 90 0.02 5.36 10.84
C VAL A 90 -1.36 5.12 10.25
N LEU A 91 -1.47 4.28 9.21
CA LEU A 91 -2.75 3.92 8.62
C LEU A 91 -3.66 3.24 9.65
N ASN A 92 -3.13 2.31 10.44
CA ASN A 92 -3.91 1.62 11.46
C ASN A 92 -4.37 2.55 12.60
N HIS A 93 -3.56 3.53 12.98
CA HIS A 93 -3.94 4.57 13.94
C HIS A 93 -5.10 5.42 13.40
N ASN A 94 -4.98 5.89 12.16
CA ASN A 94 -5.97 6.76 11.52
C ASN A 94 -7.32 6.07 11.30
N LYS A 95 -7.36 4.74 11.15
CA LYS A 95 -8.63 3.99 11.03
C LYS A 95 -9.51 4.11 12.28
N ARG A 96 -8.95 4.42 13.46
CA ARG A 96 -9.69 4.62 14.72
C ARG A 96 -10.72 3.52 15.04
N LEU A 97 -10.39 2.27 14.71
CA LEU A 97 -11.28 1.13 14.93
C LEU A 97 -11.65 0.98 16.41
N ALA A 98 -12.84 0.46 16.70
CA ALA A 98 -13.32 0.28 18.06
C ALA A 98 -12.39 -0.64 18.88
N LEU A 99 -12.35 -0.42 20.19
CA LEU A 99 -11.67 -1.33 21.10
C LEU A 99 -12.41 -2.66 21.13
N GLU A 100 -11.65 -3.75 21.14
CA GLU A 100 -12.21 -5.10 21.33
C GLU A 100 -12.25 -5.44 22.83
N PHE A 101 -11.30 -4.89 23.59
CA PHE A 101 -11.17 -5.08 25.03
C PHE A 101 -11.02 -3.72 25.72
N THR A 102 -11.98 -3.35 26.55
CA THR A 102 -11.91 -2.11 27.34
C THR A 102 -11.35 -2.40 28.72
N SER A 103 -10.18 -1.85 29.03
CA SER A 103 -9.51 -2.04 30.32
C SER A 103 -8.38 -1.02 30.46
N GLN A 104 -8.18 -0.54 31.69
CA GLN A 104 -7.06 0.34 32.04
C GLN A 104 -5.87 -0.44 32.63
N SER A 105 -5.97 -1.77 32.70
CA SER A 105 -4.96 -2.66 33.27
C SER A 105 -4.36 -3.56 32.21
N TYR A 106 -3.03 -3.54 32.08
CA TYR A 106 -2.28 -4.44 31.20
C TYR A 106 -2.51 -5.91 31.57
N THR A 107 -2.48 -6.25 32.86
CA THR A 107 -2.72 -7.62 33.33
C THR A 107 -4.12 -8.12 32.92
N HIS A 108 -5.13 -7.25 32.98
CA HIS A 108 -6.46 -7.64 32.55
C HIS A 108 -6.54 -7.80 31.02
N LEU A 109 -5.88 -6.92 30.27
CA LEU A 109 -5.79 -7.05 28.81
C LEU A 109 -5.06 -8.32 28.39
N GLU A 110 -3.95 -8.67 29.05
CA GLU A 110 -3.20 -9.90 28.79
C GLU A 110 -4.09 -11.14 28.95
N ASN A 111 -4.86 -11.21 30.03
CA ASN A 111 -5.80 -12.31 30.26
C ASN A 111 -6.93 -12.38 29.20
N GLN A 112 -7.38 -11.23 28.69
CA GLN A 112 -8.42 -11.17 27.66
C GLN A 112 -7.87 -11.45 26.26
N MET A 113 -6.63 -11.05 26.00
CA MET A 113 -5.98 -11.15 24.70
C MET A 113 -5.31 -12.52 24.47
N SER A 114 -6.02 -13.61 24.80
CA SER A 114 -5.56 -15.01 24.74
C SER A 114 -4.91 -15.52 23.44
N LYS A 115 -5.12 -14.85 22.30
CA LYS A 115 -4.46 -15.17 21.03
C LYS A 115 -3.00 -14.73 20.96
N LEU A 116 -2.55 -13.81 21.82
CA LEU A 116 -1.13 -13.41 21.85
C LEU A 116 -0.29 -14.56 22.38
N ASP A 117 0.81 -14.85 21.70
CA ASP A 117 1.85 -15.78 22.13
C ASP A 117 2.99 -15.09 22.92
N PHE A 118 2.78 -13.82 23.27
CA PHE A 118 3.69 -12.99 24.06
C PHE A 118 2.94 -12.22 25.14
N THR A 119 3.67 -11.85 26.18
CA THR A 119 3.17 -11.00 27.28
C THR A 119 3.28 -9.53 26.92
N LEU A 120 2.22 -8.76 27.16
CA LEU A 120 2.25 -7.31 27.06
C LEU A 120 3.15 -6.73 28.14
N ILE A 121 4.06 -5.84 27.78
CA ILE A 121 4.95 -5.19 28.75
C ILE A 121 4.76 -3.68 28.78
N HIS A 122 5.02 -3.09 29.94
CA HIS A 122 5.18 -1.65 30.06
C HIS A 122 6.57 -1.27 29.56
N SER A 123 6.63 -0.47 28.49
CA SER A 123 7.93 -0.05 27.96
C SER A 123 8.70 0.84 28.93
N LYS A 124 10.02 0.66 28.98
CA LYS A 124 10.95 1.54 29.70
C LYS A 124 11.43 2.72 28.86
N GLU A 125 11.34 2.61 27.53
CA GLU A 125 11.76 3.63 26.55
C GLU A 125 10.81 4.83 26.45
N VAL A 126 9.58 4.68 26.92
CA VAL A 126 8.58 5.75 26.92
C VAL A 126 7.97 5.86 28.32
N ASP A 127 7.95 7.07 28.87
CA ASP A 127 7.24 7.33 30.11
C ASP A 127 5.72 7.32 29.89
N LEU A 128 5.15 6.12 29.98
CA LEU A 128 3.72 5.91 29.85
C LEU A 128 2.92 6.37 31.08
N LYS A 129 3.56 6.90 32.14
CA LYS A 129 2.86 7.34 33.37
C LYS A 129 1.91 8.51 33.13
N ASN A 130 2.16 9.32 32.10
CA ASN A 130 1.30 10.43 31.72
C ASN A 130 0.18 10.02 30.75
N PHE A 131 0.08 8.73 30.41
CA PHE A 131 -0.94 8.19 29.54
C PHE A 131 -1.92 7.34 30.34
N GLN A 132 -3.20 7.50 30.06
CA GLN A 132 -4.25 6.59 30.47
C GLN A 132 -4.43 5.52 29.39
N LEU A 133 -4.32 4.26 29.78
CA LEU A 133 -4.71 3.13 28.94
C LEU A 133 -6.24 3.06 28.88
N LEU A 134 -6.81 3.06 27.68
CA LEU A 134 -8.27 2.94 27.48
C LEU A 134 -8.70 1.50 27.16
N GLY A 135 -7.81 0.75 26.51
CA GLY A 135 -8.06 -0.64 26.14
C GLY A 135 -7.20 -1.09 24.97
N ALA A 136 -7.56 -2.22 24.38
CA ALA A 136 -6.81 -2.83 23.30
C ALA A 136 -7.69 -3.48 22.24
N ARG A 137 -7.02 -3.89 21.15
CA ARG A 137 -7.55 -4.81 20.15
C ARG A 137 -6.42 -5.58 19.48
N TYR A 138 -6.77 -6.66 18.81
CA TYR A 138 -5.83 -7.33 17.93
C TYR A 138 -5.58 -6.52 16.66
N CYS A 139 -4.35 -6.60 16.17
CA CYS A 139 -3.97 -6.11 14.87
C CYS A 139 -2.87 -7.01 14.28
N SER A 140 -2.33 -6.62 13.14
CA SER A 140 -1.12 -7.20 12.61
C SER A 140 -0.11 -6.10 12.32
N ILE A 141 1.18 -6.42 12.44
CA ILE A 141 2.29 -5.61 11.93
C ILE A 141 3.14 -6.53 11.07
N GLN A 142 3.32 -6.21 9.79
CA GLN A 142 4.02 -7.07 8.83
C GLN A 142 3.46 -8.51 8.77
N GLY A 143 2.15 -8.66 8.94
CA GLY A 143 1.47 -9.96 8.91
C GLY A 143 1.51 -10.75 10.22
N GLU A 144 2.28 -10.31 11.21
CA GLU A 144 2.38 -10.96 12.51
C GLU A 144 1.34 -10.42 13.49
N LEU A 145 0.80 -11.31 14.33
CA LEU A 145 -0.19 -10.94 15.33
C LEU A 145 0.41 -9.94 16.32
N ALA A 146 -0.31 -8.85 16.55
CA ALA A 146 0.16 -7.76 17.37
C ALA A 146 -0.98 -7.21 18.24
N ALA A 147 -0.61 -6.59 19.36
CA ALA A 147 -1.52 -5.85 20.21
C ALA A 147 -1.51 -4.37 19.84
N GLN A 148 -2.69 -3.79 19.65
CA GLN A 148 -2.90 -2.36 19.49
C GLN A 148 -3.57 -1.81 20.74
N LEU A 149 -2.84 -1.02 21.51
CA LEU A 149 -3.28 -0.38 22.74
C LEU A 149 -3.66 1.08 22.45
N ARG A 150 -4.85 1.49 22.88
CA ARG A 150 -5.26 2.91 22.82
C ARG A 150 -4.89 3.59 24.12
N LEU A 151 -4.17 4.68 23.98
CA LEU A 151 -3.71 5.52 25.07
C LEU A 151 -4.29 6.92 24.89
N GLU A 152 -4.48 7.63 25.99
CA GLU A 152 -4.86 9.04 26.01
C GLU A 152 -3.92 9.78 26.95
N ASP A 153 -3.41 10.94 26.55
CA ASP A 153 -2.61 11.76 27.46
C ASP A 153 -3.50 12.65 28.35
N LYS A 154 -2.88 13.42 29.25
CA LYS A 154 -3.60 14.35 30.13
C LYS A 154 -4.38 15.45 29.40
N ALA A 155 -4.04 15.73 28.14
CA ALA A 155 -4.73 16.72 27.31
C ALA A 155 -5.88 16.11 26.49
N GLY A 156 -6.18 14.82 26.66
CA GLY A 156 -7.22 14.12 25.90
C GLY A 156 -6.78 13.74 24.48
N ARG A 157 -5.47 13.83 24.18
CA ARG A 157 -4.93 13.51 22.85
C ARG A 157 -4.79 11.99 22.74
N SER A 158 -5.31 11.42 21.65
CA SER A 158 -5.27 9.97 21.41
C SER A 158 -3.94 9.53 20.85
N TYR A 159 -3.36 8.51 21.47
CA TYR A 159 -2.17 7.80 21.00
C TYR A 159 -2.50 6.33 20.77
N THR A 160 -1.65 5.65 20.02
CA THR A 160 -1.74 4.21 19.81
C THR A 160 -0.37 3.59 19.97
N LEU A 161 -0.27 2.62 20.87
CA LEU A 161 0.91 1.84 21.12
C LEU A 161 0.71 0.44 20.52
N TYR A 162 1.66 0.01 19.69
CA TYR A 162 1.71 -1.31 19.11
C TYR A 162 2.78 -2.14 19.81
N GLN A 163 2.48 -3.40 20.09
CA GLN A 163 3.44 -4.40 20.56
C GLN A 163 3.30 -5.66 19.72
N SER A 164 4.43 -6.21 19.25
CA SER A 164 4.48 -7.50 18.56
C SER A 164 5.79 -8.20 18.89
N PRO A 165 5.91 -9.53 18.69
CA PRO A 165 7.20 -10.19 18.69
C PRO A 165 8.13 -9.56 17.65
N VAL A 166 9.43 -9.53 17.94
CA VAL A 166 10.43 -9.14 16.95
C VAL A 166 10.65 -10.29 15.98
N THR A 167 10.31 -10.07 14.71
CA THR A 167 10.66 -10.98 13.60
C THR A 167 11.89 -10.50 12.86
N ASP A 168 12.42 -11.35 11.96
CA ASP A 168 13.58 -11.02 11.12
C ASP A 168 13.41 -9.74 10.29
N ASP A 169 12.17 -9.42 9.89
CA ASP A 169 11.88 -8.18 9.19
C ASP A 169 11.80 -6.98 10.13
N LEU A 170 11.24 -7.16 11.32
CA LEU A 170 11.19 -6.11 12.34
C LEU A 170 12.58 -5.80 12.93
N LEU A 171 13.51 -6.77 12.94
CA LEU A 171 14.92 -6.53 13.29
C LEU A 171 15.59 -5.49 12.38
N LYS A 172 15.17 -5.40 11.11
CA LYS A 172 15.71 -4.46 10.13
C LYS A 172 15.12 -3.06 10.26
N VAL A 173 14.06 -2.89 11.04
CA VAL A 173 13.42 -1.60 11.28
C VAL A 173 14.32 -0.73 12.14
N LYS A 174 14.64 0.46 11.65
CA LYS A 174 15.45 1.42 12.40
C LYS A 174 14.63 1.99 13.56
N SER A 175 15.14 1.88 14.77
CA SER A 175 14.60 2.55 15.95
C SER A 175 14.75 4.08 15.84
N GLY A 176 13.93 4.81 16.58
CA GLY A 176 13.96 6.26 16.67
C GLY A 176 12.63 6.91 16.37
N GLU A 177 12.62 8.23 16.48
CA GLU A 177 11.46 9.06 16.22
C GLU A 177 11.47 9.61 14.80
N ARG A 178 10.28 9.79 14.23
CA ARG A 178 10.07 10.44 12.95
C ARG A 178 8.68 11.03 12.86
N VAL A 179 8.54 12.02 11.99
CA VAL A 179 7.24 12.52 11.57
C VAL A 179 6.79 11.77 10.35
N GLN A 180 5.56 11.26 10.36
CA GLN A 180 4.98 10.59 9.21
C GLN A 180 3.49 10.92 9.11
N ASP A 181 3.06 11.40 7.93
CA ASP A 181 1.70 11.89 7.65
C ASP A 181 1.17 12.87 8.71
N GLY A 182 2.05 13.75 9.21
CA GLY A 182 1.69 14.76 10.22
C GLY A 182 1.53 14.20 11.64
N LEU A 183 1.95 12.96 11.89
CA LEU A 183 1.93 12.32 13.21
C LEU A 183 3.35 12.04 13.69
N ARG A 184 3.55 12.09 15.02
CA ARG A 184 4.79 11.66 15.67
C ARG A 184 4.77 10.13 15.77
N LEU A 185 5.76 9.48 15.17
CA LEU A 185 5.96 8.03 15.22
C LEU A 185 7.29 7.73 15.92
N LYS A 186 7.26 6.97 17.01
CA LYS A 186 8.45 6.41 17.66
C LYS A 186 8.45 4.89 17.47
N LEU A 187 9.55 4.35 16.93
CA LEU A 187 9.76 2.91 16.82
C LEU A 187 10.93 2.48 17.68
N TRP A 188 10.82 1.33 18.34
CA TRP A 188 11.92 0.74 19.11
C TRP A 188 11.71 -0.76 19.30
N GLN A 189 12.71 -1.41 19.90
CA GLN A 189 12.64 -2.81 20.29
C GLN A 189 13.07 -2.93 21.75
N GLU A 190 12.36 -3.73 22.53
CA GLU A 190 12.61 -3.92 23.95
C GLU A 190 12.15 -5.33 24.35
N ALA A 191 13.00 -6.08 25.08
CA ALA A 191 12.67 -7.40 25.61
C ALA A 191 12.11 -8.42 24.58
N GLY A 192 12.64 -8.40 23.36
CA GLY A 192 12.17 -9.30 22.29
C GLY A 192 10.86 -8.88 21.63
N LEU A 193 10.33 -7.70 21.97
CA LEU A 193 9.15 -7.11 21.36
C LEU A 193 9.52 -5.86 20.54
N PHE A 194 8.85 -5.72 19.40
CA PHE A 194 8.85 -4.52 18.59
C PHE A 194 7.74 -3.59 19.07
N PHE A 195 8.04 -2.30 19.10
CA PHE A 195 7.13 -1.26 19.51
C PHE A 195 6.98 -0.19 18.45
N GLY A 196 5.75 0.31 18.33
CA GLY A 196 5.44 1.54 17.63
C GLY A 196 4.50 2.39 18.45
N LEU A 197 4.86 3.64 18.74
CA LEU A 197 3.98 4.61 19.35
C LEU A 197 3.69 5.71 18.34
N VAL A 198 2.42 5.98 18.11
CA VAL A 198 1.96 7.03 17.19
C VAL A 198 0.92 7.92 17.86
N GLY A 199 1.02 9.22 17.60
CA GLY A 199 0.05 10.21 18.05
C GLY A 199 0.32 11.58 17.43
N PRO A 200 -0.37 12.63 17.90
CA PRO A 200 -0.20 13.99 17.41
C PRO A 200 1.24 14.50 17.55
N LEU A 201 1.59 15.48 16.73
CA LEU A 201 2.76 16.34 17.01
C LEU A 201 2.45 17.15 18.26
N ASP A 202 3.41 17.24 19.18
CA ASP A 202 3.26 17.99 20.43
C ASP A 202 3.12 19.50 20.21
#